data_AF-A0AA39LF26-F1
#
_entry.id   AF-A0AA39LF26-F1
#
_cell.length_a   1.000
_cell.length_b   1.000
_cell.length_c   1.000
_cell.angle_alpha   90.00
_cell.angle_beta   90.00
_cell.angle_gamma   90.00
#
_symmetry.space_group_name_H-M   'P 1'
#
loop_
_entity.id
_entity.type
_entity.pdbx_description
1 polymer ?
#
loop_
_entity_poly.entity_id
_entity_poly.type
_entity_poly.pdbx_seq_one_letter_code
_entity_poly.pdbx_strand_id
1 'polypeptide(L)'
;MSGFVRPSVQLCVPRTSRSLSPVPPRNGSSALTRTASDRCYLQRSNSSAVGHPKTIALAPTLTPSQVFSIRRSWKHINTKGLTNVIRGCFQKLESGNSSVSKIFRSRPTLQISTSNVQNIIEHTKFMLALLDRIVEGENGLDFELRKIGAAHVKLHDEYGMGTRELELFGEIMADAFSKLDGVRQSKETSKAWRILIASIIDNVRVGFDTELRTPFHAIS
;
A
#
# COMPACT_ATOMS: atom_id res chain seq x y z
N MET A 1 -0.52 49.34 46.15
CA MET A 1 0.07 48.98 47.45
C MET A 1 -0.53 47.62 47.79
N SER A 2 0.11 46.46 47.76
CA SER A 2 1.49 45.98 47.88
C SER A 2 1.48 44.59 47.20
N GLY A 3 2.46 44.03 46.49
CA GLY A 3 3.90 44.04 46.68
C GLY A 3 4.36 42.61 47.06
N PHE A 4 5.42 42.12 46.39
CA PHE A 4 6.27 40.93 46.67
C PHE A 4 5.82 39.57 46.07
N VAL A 5 6.46 39.01 45.02
CA VAL A 5 7.86 38.67 44.67
C VAL A 5 8.26 37.24 45.12
N ARG A 6 8.67 36.45 44.12
CA ARG A 6 9.26 35.09 44.20
C ARG A 6 10.54 35.03 45.05
N PRO A 7 10.95 33.82 45.44
CA PRO A 7 12.36 33.45 45.25
C PRO A 7 12.54 32.17 44.42
N SER A 8 13.49 32.25 43.49
CA SER A 8 14.26 31.13 42.94
C SER A 8 15.16 30.52 44.01
N VAL A 9 15.39 29.21 43.94
CA VAL A 9 16.58 28.59 44.54
C VAL A 9 17.24 27.69 43.50
N GLN A 10 18.33 28.19 42.91
CA GLN A 10 19.38 27.37 42.31
C GLN A 10 20.32 26.93 43.44
N LEU A 11 20.76 25.68 43.45
CA LEU A 11 21.98 25.30 44.17
C LEU A 11 22.81 24.29 43.36
N CYS A 12 24.08 24.65 43.25
CA CYS A 12 25.17 24.03 42.50
C CYS A 12 25.54 22.61 42.95
N VAL A 13 26.11 21.89 41.98
CA VAL A 13 26.91 20.66 42.09
C VAL A 13 28.23 20.91 42.83
N PRO A 14 28.84 19.87 43.44
CA PRO A 14 30.24 19.60 43.09
C PRO A 14 30.60 18.11 42.89
N ARG A 15 31.21 17.86 41.72
CA ARG A 15 32.38 17.04 41.39
C ARG A 15 33.02 16.18 42.50
N THR A 16 33.20 14.88 42.24
CA THR A 16 34.41 14.14 42.66
C THR A 16 34.93 13.26 41.52
N SER A 17 36.21 13.49 41.21
CA SER A 17 37.06 12.71 40.31
C SER A 17 37.64 11.49 41.04
N ARG A 18 37.97 10.40 40.33
CA ARG A 18 39.04 9.42 40.62
C ARG A 18 39.24 8.55 39.37
N SER A 19 40.30 8.80 38.56
CA SER A 19 41.64 8.17 38.60
C SER A 19 41.61 6.67 38.27
N LEU A 20 41.95 6.21 37.07
CA LEU A 20 43.28 5.99 36.45
C LEU A 20 44.19 4.96 37.14
N SER A 21 44.54 3.93 36.33
CA SER A 21 45.79 3.11 36.27
C SER A 21 45.69 1.65 36.74
N PRO A 22 46.57 0.70 36.31
CA PRO A 22 47.58 0.74 35.24
C PRO A 22 47.55 -0.46 34.24
N VAL A 23 48.22 -0.25 33.10
CA VAL A 23 48.62 -1.24 32.08
C VAL A 23 49.97 -1.88 32.45
N PRO A 24 50.16 -3.20 32.30
CA PRO A 24 51.50 -3.81 32.31
C PRO A 24 52.13 -3.92 30.90
N PRO A 25 53.48 -4.03 30.80
CA PRO A 25 54.24 -3.70 29.60
C PRO A 25 54.59 -4.88 28.65
N ARG A 26 55.06 -4.44 27.47
CA ARG A 26 55.62 -5.09 26.27
C ARG A 26 56.59 -6.28 26.44
N ASN A 27 56.54 -7.17 25.44
CA ASN A 27 57.67 -7.73 24.67
C ASN A 27 57.07 -8.22 23.33
N GLY A 28 57.55 -8.01 22.10
CA GLY A 28 58.76 -7.43 21.52
C GLY A 28 58.95 -8.12 20.15
N SER A 29 58.92 -7.35 19.04
CA SER A 29 59.51 -7.65 17.70
C SER A 29 58.93 -8.87 16.92
N SER A 30 58.70 -8.91 15.61
CA SER A 30 59.07 -8.12 14.42
C SER A 30 58.22 -8.59 13.23
N ALA A 31 58.34 -7.86 12.10
CA ALA A 31 58.09 -8.28 10.71
C ALA A 31 56.71 -8.00 10.07
N LEU A 32 56.68 -6.88 9.36
CA LEU A 32 56.18 -6.70 7.98
C LEU A 32 55.37 -7.84 7.35
N THR A 33 54.10 -7.57 7.00
CA THR A 33 53.59 -7.75 5.63
C THR A 33 52.24 -7.04 5.47
N ARG A 34 52.13 -6.24 4.41
CA ARG A 34 50.91 -5.58 3.96
C ARG A 34 50.11 -6.57 3.10
N THR A 35 48.79 -6.31 3.04
CA THR A 35 47.82 -6.45 1.94
C THR A 35 46.68 -7.48 2.08
N ALA A 36 45.48 -6.95 1.81
CA ALA A 36 44.24 -7.59 1.33
C ALA A 36 43.57 -8.59 2.29
N SER A 37 42.50 -8.20 3.00
CA SER A 37 41.13 -8.19 2.46
C SER A 37 40.91 -9.25 1.38
N ASP A 38 40.38 -10.41 1.76
CA ASP A 38 39.12 -10.79 1.15
C ASP A 38 38.30 -11.73 2.01
N ARG A 39 37.02 -11.37 2.06
CA ARG A 39 35.99 -11.94 2.91
C ARG A 39 35.75 -13.37 2.49
N CYS A 40 35.84 -14.27 3.46
CA CYS A 40 35.29 -15.61 3.38
C CYS A 40 33.81 -15.50 3.02
N TYR A 41 33.48 -15.80 1.76
CA TYR A 41 32.13 -15.93 1.26
C TYR A 41 31.47 -17.09 2.02
N LEU A 42 30.80 -16.75 3.12
CA LEU A 42 29.74 -17.59 3.65
C LEU A 42 28.65 -17.67 2.58
N GLN A 43 28.76 -18.69 1.73
CA GLN A 43 27.69 -19.17 0.90
C GLN A 43 26.61 -19.75 1.83
N ARG A 44 25.81 -18.85 2.40
CA ARG A 44 24.61 -19.20 3.15
C ARG A 44 23.60 -19.71 2.13
N SER A 45 23.56 -21.04 1.99
CA SER A 45 22.52 -21.77 1.30
C SER A 45 21.15 -21.22 1.70
N ASN A 46 20.47 -20.55 0.77
CA ASN A 46 19.11 -20.10 0.99
C ASN A 46 18.22 -21.32 1.04
N SER A 47 17.79 -21.65 2.25
CA SER A 47 16.75 -22.62 2.55
C SER A 47 15.52 -22.37 1.68
N SER A 48 15.03 -23.46 1.12
CA SER A 48 13.67 -23.66 0.61
C SER A 48 12.65 -23.20 1.65
N ALA A 49 12.19 -21.96 1.53
CA ALA A 49 10.93 -21.52 2.08
C ALA A 49 9.95 -21.41 0.91
N VAL A 50 8.73 -21.92 1.08
CA VAL A 50 7.59 -21.60 0.22
C VAL A 50 7.40 -20.08 0.31
N GLY A 51 8.15 -19.35 -0.52
CA GLY A 51 8.39 -17.93 -0.38
C GLY A 51 7.50 -17.17 -1.33
N HIS A 52 6.72 -16.23 -0.80
CA HIS A 52 5.91 -15.34 -1.63
C HIS A 52 6.74 -14.74 -2.77
N PRO A 53 6.21 -14.65 -4.01
CA PRO A 53 6.94 -14.18 -5.18
C PRO A 53 7.64 -12.85 -4.92
N LYS A 54 8.91 -12.64 -5.30
CA LYS A 54 9.61 -11.36 -5.00
C LYS A 54 9.03 -10.15 -5.74
N THR A 55 8.03 -10.35 -6.58
CA THR A 55 7.39 -9.39 -7.48
C THR A 55 5.88 -9.42 -7.29
N ILE A 56 5.23 -8.30 -7.62
CA ILE A 56 3.78 -8.24 -7.84
C ILE A 56 3.60 -8.06 -9.34
N ALA A 57 3.07 -9.07 -10.04
CA ALA A 57 2.98 -9.10 -11.49
C ALA A 57 2.24 -7.89 -12.08
N LEU A 58 1.25 -7.40 -11.33
CA LEU A 58 0.44 -6.24 -11.71
C LEU A 58 1.25 -4.94 -11.79
N ALA A 59 2.26 -4.78 -10.92
CA ALA A 59 3.08 -3.59 -10.80
C ALA A 59 4.57 -3.94 -10.99
N PRO A 60 4.99 -4.24 -12.23
CA PRO A 60 6.35 -4.70 -12.54
C PRO A 60 7.42 -3.63 -12.28
N THR A 61 7.02 -2.36 -12.16
CA THR A 61 7.90 -1.24 -11.82
C THR A 61 8.29 -1.21 -10.35
N LEU A 62 7.62 -1.99 -9.50
CA LEU A 62 8.00 -2.10 -8.09
C LEU A 62 9.29 -2.89 -7.92
N THR A 63 10.22 -2.29 -7.19
CA THR A 63 11.44 -2.99 -6.77
C THR A 63 11.13 -4.06 -5.72
N PRO A 64 11.98 -5.10 -5.56
CA PRO A 64 11.75 -6.13 -4.55
C PRO A 64 11.65 -5.60 -3.11
N SER A 65 12.36 -4.52 -2.78
CA SER A 65 12.28 -3.85 -1.46
C SER A 65 10.94 -3.14 -1.25
N GLN A 66 10.36 -2.55 -2.30
CA GLN A 66 9.03 -1.97 -2.28
C GLN A 66 7.95 -3.05 -2.14
N VAL A 67 8.06 -4.17 -2.86
CA VAL A 67 7.16 -5.33 -2.71
C VAL A 67 7.21 -5.88 -1.28
N PHE A 68 8.40 -6.04 -0.71
CA PHE A 68 8.56 -6.44 0.68
C PHE A 68 7.90 -5.45 1.65
N SER A 69 8.06 -4.15 1.41
CA SER A 69 7.47 -3.09 2.24
C SER A 69 5.94 -3.08 2.16
N ILE A 70 5.37 -3.34 0.98
CA ILE A 70 3.92 -3.51 0.78
C ILE A 70 3.42 -4.70 1.60
N ARG A 71 4.02 -5.88 1.45
CA ARG A 71 3.59 -7.08 2.19
C ARG A 71 3.72 -6.93 3.70
N ARG A 72 4.81 -6.33 4.16
CA ARG A 72 5.01 -6.04 5.58
C ARG A 72 3.93 -5.09 6.09
N SER A 73 3.72 -3.96 5.42
CA SER A 73 2.71 -2.99 5.83
C SER A 73 1.29 -3.54 5.73
N TRP A 74 0.97 -4.36 4.72
CA TRP A 74 -0.31 -5.03 4.57
C TRP A 74 -0.68 -5.86 5.81
N LYS A 75 0.24 -6.69 6.30
CA LYS A 75 0.06 -7.48 7.53
C LYS A 75 -0.21 -6.61 8.76
N HIS A 76 0.35 -5.39 8.79
CA HIS A 76 0.14 -4.44 9.88
C HIS A 76 -1.18 -3.65 9.76
N ILE A 77 -1.65 -3.34 8.55
CA ILE A 77 -2.88 -2.56 8.34
C ILE A 77 -4.14 -3.42 8.27
N ASN A 78 -4.02 -4.72 7.97
CA ASN A 78 -5.14 -5.65 7.89
C ASN A 78 -5.65 -6.13 9.28
N THR A 79 -5.30 -5.44 10.37
CA THR A 79 -5.55 -5.89 11.75
C THR A 79 -6.84 -5.37 12.38
N LYS A 80 -7.95 -5.31 11.62
CA LYS A 80 -9.24 -4.64 11.95
C LYS A 80 -9.18 -3.12 11.76
N GLY A 81 -10.00 -2.62 10.84
CA GLY A 81 -10.09 -1.18 10.52
C GLY A 81 -9.97 -0.90 9.02
N LEU A 82 -9.18 -1.70 8.29
CA LEU A 82 -9.02 -1.56 6.85
C LEU A 82 -10.35 -1.69 6.09
N THR A 83 -11.25 -2.58 6.52
CA THR A 83 -12.61 -2.67 5.99
C THR A 83 -13.38 -1.37 6.09
N ASN A 84 -13.22 -0.62 7.19
CA ASN A 84 -13.87 0.68 7.34
C ASN A 84 -13.22 1.73 6.44
N VAL A 85 -11.91 1.64 6.21
CA VAL A 85 -11.17 2.53 5.32
C VAL A 85 -11.59 2.32 3.87
N ILE A 86 -11.62 1.07 3.38
CA ILE A 86 -12.09 0.75 2.02
C ILE A 86 -13.56 1.15 1.86
N ARG A 87 -14.41 0.85 2.85
CA ARG A 87 -15.82 1.29 2.84
C ARG A 87 -15.92 2.81 2.76
N GLY A 88 -15.14 3.53 3.55
CA GLY A 88 -15.06 4.99 3.54
C GLY A 88 -14.64 5.55 2.18
N CYS A 89 -13.79 4.83 1.44
CA CYS A 89 -13.42 5.23 0.07
C CYS A 89 -14.63 5.19 -0.87
N PHE A 90 -15.41 4.10 -0.86
CA PHE A 90 -16.63 3.99 -1.64
C PHE A 90 -17.70 5.02 -1.23
N GLN A 91 -17.88 5.25 0.08
CA GLN A 91 -18.81 6.27 0.58
C GLN A 91 -18.41 7.69 0.17
N LYS A 92 -17.10 7.99 0.17
CA LYS A 92 -16.58 9.28 -0.29
C LYS A 92 -16.80 9.46 -1.80
N LEU A 93 -16.63 8.40 -2.58
CA LEU A 93 -16.94 8.41 -4.02
C LEU A 93 -18.44 8.62 -4.27
N GLU A 94 -19.29 7.89 -3.54
CA GLU A 94 -20.76 7.99 -3.65
C GLU A 94 -21.26 9.41 -3.31
N SER A 95 -20.77 10.00 -2.23
CA SER A 95 -21.19 11.33 -1.79
C SER A 95 -20.64 12.47 -2.66
N GLY A 96 -19.48 12.26 -3.30
CA GLY A 96 -18.85 13.25 -4.18
C GLY A 96 -19.27 13.17 -5.64
N ASN A 97 -19.97 12.11 -6.07
CA ASN A 97 -20.30 11.89 -7.47
C ASN A 97 -21.76 11.41 -7.66
N SER A 98 -22.55 12.19 -8.40
CA SER A 98 -23.97 11.94 -8.61
C SER A 98 -24.24 10.68 -9.43
N SER A 99 -23.39 10.33 -10.40
CA SER A 99 -23.50 9.10 -11.19
C SER A 99 -23.31 7.87 -10.30
N VAL A 100 -22.23 7.85 -9.50
CA VAL A 100 -21.95 6.77 -8.54
C VAL A 100 -23.03 6.66 -7.47
N SER A 101 -23.56 7.80 -7.01
CA SER A 101 -24.68 7.81 -6.06
C SER A 101 -25.94 7.15 -6.62
N LYS A 102 -26.28 7.40 -7.89
CA LYS A 102 -27.42 6.76 -8.54
C LYS A 102 -27.22 5.24 -8.65
N ILE A 103 -26.03 4.81 -9.05
CA ILE A 103 -25.63 3.39 -9.17
C ILE A 103 -25.89 2.64 -7.85
N PHE A 104 -25.31 3.09 -6.73
CA PHE A 104 -25.49 2.37 -5.45
C PHE A 104 -26.91 2.43 -4.88
N ARG A 105 -27.74 3.36 -5.36
CA ARG A 105 -29.15 3.52 -4.94
C ARG A 105 -30.12 2.72 -5.81
N SER A 106 -29.78 2.41 -7.05
CA SER A 106 -30.57 1.56 -7.95
C SER A 106 -30.35 0.07 -7.62
N ARG A 107 -30.89 -0.34 -6.47
CA ARG A 107 -30.76 -1.70 -5.89
C ARG A 107 -31.14 -2.90 -6.80
N PRO A 108 -32.00 -2.82 -7.84
CA PRO A 108 -32.33 -4.00 -8.63
C PRO A 108 -31.49 -4.25 -9.91
N THR A 109 -30.80 -3.24 -10.46
CA THR A 109 -30.26 -3.30 -11.84
C THR A 109 -28.78 -3.67 -11.94
N LEU A 110 -28.03 -3.61 -10.83
CA LEU A 110 -26.59 -3.93 -10.82
C LEU A 110 -26.30 -5.44 -10.75
N GLN A 111 -26.95 -6.24 -11.60
CA GLN A 111 -26.49 -7.61 -11.88
C GLN A 111 -25.26 -7.57 -12.80
N ILE A 112 -24.19 -6.94 -12.32
CA ILE A 112 -22.89 -6.93 -13.00
C ILE A 112 -22.18 -8.23 -12.59
N SER A 113 -22.24 -9.22 -13.47
CA SER A 113 -21.83 -10.61 -13.25
C SER A 113 -20.38 -10.80 -12.79
N THR A 114 -20.19 -11.51 -11.67
CA THR A 114 -19.58 -12.87 -11.50
C THR A 114 -19.47 -13.19 -10.01
N SER A 115 -19.46 -12.16 -9.17
CA SER A 115 -19.79 -12.21 -7.75
C SER A 115 -20.94 -11.24 -7.50
N ASN A 116 -21.86 -11.59 -6.62
CA ASN A 116 -23.12 -10.89 -6.39
C ASN A 116 -22.90 -9.54 -5.65
N VAL A 117 -22.21 -8.58 -6.27
CA VAL A 117 -21.75 -7.34 -5.64
C VAL A 117 -22.71 -6.19 -5.96
N GLN A 118 -23.70 -5.98 -5.10
CA GLN A 118 -24.83 -5.06 -5.31
C GLN A 118 -24.73 -3.78 -4.49
N ASN A 119 -23.96 -3.78 -3.41
CA ASN A 119 -23.87 -2.65 -2.49
C ASN A 119 -22.44 -2.34 -2.05
N ILE A 120 -22.27 -1.20 -1.37
CA ILE A 120 -20.98 -0.73 -0.86
C ILE A 120 -20.31 -1.76 0.06
N ILE A 121 -21.08 -2.50 0.86
CA ILE A 121 -20.54 -3.49 1.80
C ILE A 121 -19.92 -4.65 1.03
N GLU A 122 -20.59 -5.14 -0.01
CA GLU A 122 -20.07 -6.19 -0.88
C GLU A 122 -18.87 -5.70 -1.70
N HIS A 123 -18.92 -4.50 -2.27
CA HIS A 123 -17.79 -3.89 -2.97
C HIS A 123 -16.56 -3.78 -2.05
N THR A 124 -16.78 -3.44 -0.78
CA THR A 124 -15.74 -3.40 0.23
C THR A 124 -15.11 -4.77 0.46
N LYS A 125 -15.94 -5.82 0.64
CA LYS A 125 -15.45 -7.19 0.86
C LYS A 125 -14.69 -7.71 -0.36
N PHE A 126 -15.24 -7.48 -1.55
CA PHE A 126 -14.62 -7.88 -2.80
C PHE A 126 -13.27 -7.19 -3.00
N MET A 127 -13.19 -5.88 -2.78
CA MET A 127 -11.95 -5.13 -2.92
C MET A 127 -10.88 -5.57 -1.92
N LEU A 128 -11.25 -5.89 -0.68
CA LEU A 128 -10.32 -6.46 0.30
C LEU A 128 -9.76 -7.81 -0.15
N ALA A 129 -10.63 -8.73 -0.57
CA ALA A 129 -10.21 -10.04 -1.05
C ALA A 129 -9.33 -9.94 -2.31
N LEU A 130 -9.62 -8.97 -3.19
CA LEU A 130 -8.80 -8.68 -4.35
C LEU A 130 -7.42 -8.13 -3.95
N LEU A 131 -7.37 -7.17 -3.02
CA LEU A 131 -6.10 -6.63 -2.50
C LEU A 131 -5.24 -7.69 -1.81
N ASP A 132 -5.86 -8.59 -1.02
CA ASP A 132 -5.15 -9.73 -0.43
C ASP A 132 -4.46 -10.55 -1.53
N ARG A 133 -5.19 -10.98 -2.56
CA ARG A 133 -4.63 -11.75 -3.70
C ARG A 133 -3.53 -10.99 -4.45
N ILE A 134 -3.70 -9.69 -4.66
CA ILE A 134 -2.68 -8.83 -5.31
C ILE A 134 -1.40 -8.78 -4.48
N VAL A 135 -1.51 -8.55 -3.17
CA VAL A 135 -0.36 -8.44 -2.27
C VAL A 135 0.37 -9.78 -2.13
N GLU A 136 -0.37 -10.88 -2.16
CA GLU A 136 0.17 -12.24 -2.20
C GLU A 136 0.92 -12.53 -3.52
N GLY A 137 0.63 -11.77 -4.57
CA GLY A 137 1.30 -11.87 -5.87
C GLY A 137 0.70 -12.94 -6.77
N GLU A 138 -0.62 -13.15 -6.68
CA GLU A 138 -1.35 -14.06 -7.56
C GLU A 138 -1.25 -13.60 -9.03
N ASN A 139 -1.10 -14.58 -9.93
CA ASN A 139 -0.94 -14.34 -11.36
C ASN A 139 -2.31 -14.20 -12.05
N GLY A 140 -2.34 -13.50 -13.20
CA GLY A 140 -3.56 -13.35 -14.01
C GLY A 140 -4.56 -12.32 -13.48
N LEU A 141 -4.22 -11.62 -12.38
CA LEU A 141 -5.06 -10.56 -11.82
C LEU A 141 -5.19 -9.34 -12.74
N ASP A 142 -4.24 -9.12 -13.66
CA ASP A 142 -4.35 -8.10 -14.70
C ASP A 142 -5.56 -8.36 -15.63
N PHE A 143 -5.77 -9.62 -16.02
CA PHE A 143 -6.93 -10.02 -16.82
C PHE A 143 -8.24 -9.93 -16.02
N GLU A 144 -8.21 -10.32 -14.75
CA GLU A 144 -9.38 -10.17 -13.87
C GLU A 144 -9.76 -8.70 -13.65
N LEU A 145 -8.79 -7.82 -13.41
CA LEU A 145 -9.02 -6.38 -13.28
C LEU A 145 -9.60 -5.76 -14.55
N ARG A 146 -9.15 -6.21 -15.72
CA ARG A 146 -9.73 -5.77 -16.99
C ARG A 146 -11.18 -6.26 -17.16
N LYS A 147 -11.48 -7.49 -16.77
CA LYS A 147 -12.87 -7.99 -16.75
C LYS A 147 -13.76 -7.18 -15.82
N ILE A 148 -13.25 -6.82 -14.64
CA ILE A 148 -13.96 -5.93 -13.71
C ILE A 148 -14.25 -4.60 -14.40
N GLY A 149 -13.24 -3.99 -15.05
CA GLY A 149 -13.39 -2.77 -15.83
C GLY A 149 -14.48 -2.87 -16.91
N ALA A 150 -14.42 -3.90 -17.75
CA ALA A 150 -15.41 -4.14 -18.80
C ALA A 150 -16.83 -4.29 -18.22
N ALA A 151 -16.98 -4.98 -17.10
CA ALA A 151 -18.27 -5.17 -16.45
C ALA A 151 -18.89 -3.84 -15.96
N HIS A 152 -18.07 -2.84 -15.65
CA HIS A 152 -18.54 -1.50 -15.26
C HIS A 152 -19.00 -0.64 -16.45
N VAL A 153 -18.72 -1.02 -17.71
CA VAL A 153 -19.20 -0.27 -18.89
C VAL A 153 -20.72 -0.24 -18.99
N LYS A 154 -21.41 -1.28 -18.49
CA LYS A 154 -22.89 -1.27 -18.42
C LYS A 154 -23.45 -0.05 -17.65
N LEU A 155 -22.66 0.51 -16.74
CA LEU A 155 -23.04 1.68 -15.96
C LEU A 155 -22.79 3.01 -16.66
N HIS A 156 -21.98 3.00 -17.72
CA HIS A 156 -21.77 4.15 -18.57
C HIS A 156 -23.09 4.57 -19.22
N ASP A 157 -23.78 3.64 -19.87
CA ASP A 157 -24.98 3.96 -20.64
C ASP A 157 -26.17 4.29 -19.74
N GLU A 158 -26.32 3.60 -18.61
CA GLU A 158 -27.46 3.79 -17.70
C GLU A 158 -27.29 4.99 -16.75
N TYR A 159 -26.06 5.28 -16.30
CA TYR A 159 -25.81 6.23 -15.21
C TYR A 159 -24.77 7.30 -15.54
N GLY A 160 -24.14 7.26 -16.72
CA GLY A 160 -23.12 8.22 -17.14
C GLY A 160 -21.81 8.05 -16.36
N MET A 161 -21.50 6.85 -15.87
CA MET A 161 -20.20 6.57 -15.27
C MET A 161 -19.11 6.50 -16.33
N GLY A 162 -18.01 7.22 -16.16
CA GLY A 162 -16.87 7.19 -17.06
C GLY A 162 -15.57 6.78 -16.37
N THR A 163 -14.46 6.93 -17.09
CA THR A 163 -13.12 6.66 -16.56
C THR A 163 -12.74 7.59 -15.41
N ARG A 164 -13.32 8.80 -15.37
CA ARG A 164 -13.06 9.81 -14.34
C ARG A 164 -13.45 9.31 -12.95
N GLU A 165 -14.54 8.58 -12.83
CA GLU A 165 -14.99 7.98 -11.58
C GLU A 165 -14.01 6.92 -11.06
N LEU A 166 -13.42 6.13 -11.98
CA LEU A 166 -12.40 5.14 -11.66
C LEU A 166 -11.09 5.81 -11.20
N GLU A 167 -10.67 6.88 -11.87
CA GLU A 167 -9.50 7.68 -11.46
C GLU A 167 -9.70 8.29 -10.08
N LEU A 168 -10.84 8.94 -9.86
CA LEU A 168 -11.18 9.56 -8.58
C LEU A 168 -11.19 8.52 -7.46
N PHE A 169 -11.69 7.32 -7.71
CA PHE A 169 -11.62 6.23 -6.73
C PHE A 169 -10.17 5.86 -6.39
N GLY A 170 -9.29 5.78 -7.40
CA GLY A 170 -7.85 5.57 -7.22
C GLY A 170 -7.20 6.64 -6.34
N GLU A 171 -7.52 7.91 -6.59
CA GLU A 171 -7.03 9.04 -5.80
C GLU A 171 -7.51 8.96 -4.34
N ILE A 172 -8.79 8.66 -4.12
CA ILE A 172 -9.38 8.50 -2.79
C ILE A 172 -8.68 7.35 -2.05
N MET A 173 -8.45 6.21 -2.70
CA MET A 173 -7.74 5.09 -2.09
C MET A 173 -6.30 5.42 -1.77
N ALA A 174 -5.57 6.07 -2.69
CA ALA A 174 -4.19 6.48 -2.46
C ALA A 174 -4.06 7.43 -1.26
N ASP A 175 -4.96 8.41 -1.14
CA ASP A 175 -5.04 9.32 0.01
C ASP A 175 -5.34 8.55 1.31
N ALA A 176 -6.34 7.65 1.28
CA ALA A 176 -6.73 6.85 2.44
C ALA A 176 -5.60 5.94 2.94
N PHE A 177 -4.92 5.22 2.04
CA PHE A 177 -3.81 4.33 2.38
C PHE A 177 -2.62 5.11 2.95
N SER A 178 -2.35 6.31 2.43
CA SER A 178 -1.24 7.14 2.92
C SER A 178 -1.35 7.55 4.39
N LYS A 179 -2.58 7.49 4.95
CA LYS A 179 -2.89 7.86 6.34
C LYS A 179 -2.83 6.68 7.30
N LEU A 180 -2.76 5.44 6.81
CA LEU A 180 -2.69 4.24 7.64
C LEU A 180 -1.33 4.18 8.37
N ASP A 181 -1.34 3.83 9.65
CA ASP A 181 -0.11 3.85 10.46
C ASP A 181 0.98 2.91 9.93
N GLY A 182 0.62 1.75 9.35
CA GLY A 182 1.58 0.84 8.72
C GLY A 182 2.18 1.36 7.40
N VAL A 183 1.61 2.42 6.82
CA VAL A 183 2.04 3.00 5.54
C VAL A 183 2.72 4.36 5.77
N ARG A 184 2.09 5.26 6.55
CA ARG A 184 2.51 6.63 6.80
C ARG A 184 3.91 6.76 7.41
N GLN A 185 4.35 5.75 8.14
CA GLN A 185 5.67 5.73 8.80
C GLN A 185 6.86 5.76 7.84
N SER A 186 6.67 5.41 6.57
CA SER A 186 7.74 5.36 5.57
C SER A 186 7.29 5.99 4.26
N LYS A 187 8.03 7.03 3.83
CA LYS A 187 7.81 7.68 2.52
C LYS A 187 7.91 6.69 1.36
N GLU A 188 8.83 5.73 1.46
CA GLU A 188 9.04 4.69 0.45
C GLU A 188 7.84 3.74 0.41
N THR A 189 7.33 3.34 1.57
CA THR A 189 6.12 2.49 1.65
C THR A 189 4.90 3.21 1.08
N SER A 190 4.68 4.48 1.43
CA SER A 190 3.62 5.30 0.84
C SER A 190 3.76 5.46 -0.67
N LYS A 191 4.98 5.58 -1.19
CA LYS A 191 5.23 5.62 -2.64
C LYS A 191 4.90 4.28 -3.31
N ALA A 192 5.34 3.18 -2.71
CA ALA A 192 5.06 1.83 -3.21
C ALA A 192 3.55 1.55 -3.29
N TRP A 193 2.79 1.91 -2.26
CA TRP A 193 1.32 1.78 -2.27
C TRP A 193 0.66 2.63 -3.35
N ARG A 194 1.13 3.87 -3.58
CA ARG A 194 0.61 4.70 -4.67
C ARG A 194 0.84 4.07 -6.05
N ILE A 195 2.03 3.52 -6.29
CA ILE A 195 2.35 2.82 -7.54
C ILE A 195 1.43 1.60 -7.71
N LEU A 196 1.24 0.82 -6.66
CA LEU A 196 0.35 -0.34 -6.71
C LEU A 196 -1.11 0.04 -6.99
N ILE A 197 -1.64 1.04 -6.28
CA ILE A 197 -3.01 1.52 -6.46
C ILE A 197 -3.21 2.08 -7.88
N ALA A 198 -2.28 2.88 -8.38
CA ALA A 198 -2.33 3.39 -9.75
C ALA A 198 -2.39 2.23 -10.77
N SER A 199 -1.52 1.24 -10.60
CA SER A 199 -1.48 0.04 -11.45
C SER A 199 -2.77 -0.79 -11.41
N ILE A 200 -3.41 -0.92 -10.24
CA ILE A 200 -4.73 -1.56 -10.12
C ILE A 200 -5.78 -0.81 -10.93
N ILE A 201 -5.87 0.51 -10.74
CA ILE A 201 -6.86 1.36 -11.38
C ILE A 201 -6.62 1.43 -12.89
N ASP A 202 -5.37 1.50 -13.34
CA ASP A 202 -5.02 1.50 -14.75
C ASP A 202 -5.48 0.22 -15.46
N ASN A 203 -5.37 -0.95 -14.83
CA ASN A 203 -5.87 -2.19 -15.43
C ASN A 203 -7.40 -2.23 -15.50
N VAL A 204 -8.10 -1.72 -14.48
CA VAL A 204 -9.57 -1.57 -14.52
C VAL A 204 -9.97 -0.61 -15.63
N ARG A 205 -9.30 0.54 -15.74
CA ARG A 205 -9.54 1.54 -16.79
C ARG A 205 -9.30 0.98 -18.18
N VAL A 206 -8.21 0.25 -18.39
CA VAL A 206 -7.92 -0.41 -19.68
C VAL A 206 -9.06 -1.35 -20.06
N GLY A 207 -9.56 -2.15 -19.11
CA GLY A 207 -10.72 -3.01 -19.33
C GLY A 207 -11.98 -2.23 -19.71
N PHE A 208 -12.26 -1.16 -18.97
CA PHE A 208 -13.39 -0.27 -19.22
C PHE A 208 -13.31 0.40 -20.60
N ASP A 209 -12.18 1.03 -20.93
CA ASP A 209 -11.96 1.70 -22.21
C ASP A 209 -11.98 0.75 -23.39
N THR A 210 -11.44 -0.46 -23.23
CA THR A 210 -11.47 -1.48 -24.28
C THR A 210 -12.91 -1.86 -24.60
N GLU A 211 -13.70 -2.17 -23.58
CA GLU A 211 -15.10 -2.56 -23.75
C GLU A 211 -15.98 -1.40 -24.26
N LEU A 212 -15.74 -0.17 -23.79
CA LEU A 212 -16.45 1.02 -24.25
C LEU A 212 -16.20 1.31 -25.74
N ARG A 213 -14.99 1.01 -26.24
CA ARG A 213 -14.63 1.16 -27.65
C ARG A 213 -15.07 0.00 -28.52
N THR A 214 -15.42 -1.15 -27.92
CA THR A 214 -16.03 -2.25 -28.65
C THR A 214 -17.43 -1.79 -29.06
N PRO A 215 -17.70 -1.57 -30.36
CA PRO A 215 -19.00 -1.10 -30.78
C PRO A 215 -20.05 -2.16 -30.45
N PHE A 216 -21.00 -1.84 -29.57
CA PHE A 216 -22.25 -2.58 -29.34
C PHE A 216 -23.21 -2.55 -30.55
N HIS A 217 -22.67 -2.62 -31.78
CA HIS A 217 -23.43 -2.68 -33.04
C HIS A 217 -22.81 -3.63 -34.07
N ALA A 218 -22.20 -4.72 -33.63
CA ALA A 218 -22.00 -5.87 -34.50
C ALA A 218 -22.44 -7.13 -33.76
N ILE A 219 -23.51 -7.75 -34.28
CA ILE A 219 -24.02 -9.09 -34.01
C ILE A 219 -25.32 -9.13 -33.15
N SER A 220 -26.41 -9.14 -33.93
CA SER A 220 -27.70 -9.83 -33.81
C SER A 220 -28.82 -9.28 -32.96
#